data_AF-A0A0Q4LG21-F1
#
_entry.id   AF-A0A0Q4LG21-F1
#
_cell.length_a   1.000
_cell.length_b   1.000
_cell.length_c   1.000
_cell.angle_alpha   90.00
_cell.angle_beta   90.00
_cell.angle_gamma   90.00
#
_symmetry.space_group_name_H-M   'P 1'
#
loop_
_entity.id
_entity.type
_entity.pdbx_description
1 polymer ?
#
loop_
_entity_poly.entity_id
_entity_poly.type
_entity_poly.pdbx_seq_one_letter_code
_entity_poly.pdbx_strand_id
1 'polypeptide(L)'
;MFNKPADEREMTTEELEIAQWRIDVTDAGLKKIDEIYGDYWSDQTDKKRFGKIFKKAVTTGRLKRVELHVENGREVLASDRQLQYVVG
;
A
#
# COMPACT_ATOMS: atom_id res chain seq x y z
N MET A 1 -14.44 16.24 24.39
CA MET A 1 -13.38 15.21 24.49
C MET A 1 -12.84 14.98 23.08
N PHE A 2 -11.70 15.58 22.74
CA PHE A 2 -11.13 15.51 21.38
C PHE A 2 -10.34 14.22 21.19
N ASN A 3 -10.79 13.49 20.17
CA ASN A 3 -10.20 12.38 19.41
C ASN A 3 -8.92 11.70 19.93
N LYS A 4 -9.08 10.38 20.11
CA LYS A 4 -8.09 9.29 20.00
C LYS A 4 -6.78 9.74 19.35
N PRO A 5 -5.59 9.44 19.92
CA PRO A 5 -4.39 9.46 19.11
C PRO A 5 -4.65 8.51 17.95
N ALA A 6 -4.69 9.05 16.74
CA ALA A 6 -4.83 8.28 15.53
C ALA A 6 -3.49 7.56 15.35
N ASP A 7 -3.31 6.50 16.13
CA ASP A 7 -2.18 5.60 16.22
C ASP A 7 -1.19 5.82 15.07
N GLU A 8 -0.25 6.75 15.31
CA GLU A 8 0.70 7.27 14.33
C GLU A 8 1.85 6.30 14.10
N ARG A 9 1.61 4.99 14.29
CA ARG A 9 2.61 3.99 13.99
C ARG A 9 2.92 4.05 12.50
N GLU A 10 4.14 4.41 12.19
CA GLU A 10 4.69 4.28 10.85
C GLU A 10 5.16 2.84 10.63
N MET A 11 5.26 2.42 9.37
CA MET A 11 5.92 1.15 9.04
C MET A 11 7.37 1.21 9.50
N THR A 12 7.84 0.16 10.18
CA THR A 12 9.27 0.01 10.44
C THR A 12 10.04 -0.22 9.13
N THR A 13 11.36 -0.13 9.16
CA THR A 13 12.21 -0.44 8.00
C THR A 13 11.92 -1.84 7.45
N GLU A 14 11.84 -2.86 8.31
CA GLU A 14 11.53 -4.23 7.91
C GLU A 14 10.14 -4.34 7.26
N GLU A 15 9.13 -3.68 7.84
CA GLU A 15 7.79 -3.64 7.25
C GLU A 15 7.79 -2.96 5.87
N LEU A 16 8.56 -1.88 5.71
CA LEU A 16 8.73 -1.20 4.42
C LEU A 16 9.44 -2.08 3.39
N GLU A 17 10.47 -2.82 3.79
CA GLU A 17 11.18 -3.74 2.89
C GLU A 17 10.28 -4.88 2.42
N ILE A 18 9.50 -5.47 3.34
CA ILE A 18 8.51 -6.50 2.99
C ILE A 18 7.43 -5.92 2.07
N ALA A 19 6.91 -4.73 2.40
CA ALA A 19 5.93 -4.03 1.59
C ALA A 19 6.45 -3.76 0.17
N GLN A 20 7.66 -3.22 0.08
CA GLN A 20 8.30 -2.88 -1.18
C GLN A 20 8.53 -4.15 -2.01
N TRP A 21 9.08 -5.20 -1.39
CA TRP A 21 9.26 -6.49 -2.07
C TRP A 21 7.94 -7.04 -2.61
N ARG A 22 6.86 -6.98 -1.82
CA ARG A 22 5.51 -7.41 -2.25
C ARG A 22 5.02 -6.60 -3.45
N ILE A 23 5.19 -5.30 -3.44
CA ILE A 23 4.85 -4.43 -4.58
C ILE A 23 5.70 -4.82 -5.81
N ASP A 24 7.01 -5.02 -5.64
CA ASP A 24 7.93 -5.30 -6.75
C ASP A 24 7.67 -6.65 -7.44
N VAL A 25 7.18 -7.65 -6.70
CA VAL A 25 6.81 -8.98 -7.23
C VAL A 25 5.34 -9.07 -7.66
N THR A 26 4.51 -8.11 -7.30
CA THR A 26 3.12 -8.05 -7.76
C THR A 26 3.08 -7.54 -9.20
N ASP A 27 2.24 -8.14 -10.04
CA ASP A 27 2.05 -7.70 -11.42
C ASP A 27 1.51 -6.27 -11.49
N ALA A 28 1.84 -5.59 -12.59
CA ALA A 28 1.37 -4.25 -12.86
C ALA A 28 -0.17 -4.19 -12.92
N GLY A 29 -0.71 -3.07 -12.46
CA GLY A 29 -2.13 -2.75 -12.60
C GLY A 29 -2.79 -2.36 -11.29
N LEU A 30 -4.11 -2.19 -11.35
CA LEU A 30 -4.94 -1.82 -10.21
C LEU A 30 -5.16 -3.06 -9.33
N LYS A 31 -4.59 -3.03 -8.14
CA LYS A 31 -4.61 -4.09 -7.15
C LYS A 31 -5.07 -3.55 -5.81
N LYS A 32 -5.80 -4.33 -5.03
CA LYS A 32 -6.04 -4.00 -3.64
C LYS A 32 -4.83 -4.36 -2.77
N ILE A 33 -4.77 -3.78 -1.58
CA ILE A 33 -3.72 -4.12 -0.61
C ILE A 33 -3.73 -5.61 -0.24
N ASP A 34 -4.92 -6.23 -0.19
CA ASP A 34 -5.05 -7.67 0.05
C ASP A 34 -4.49 -8.50 -1.10
N GLU A 35 -4.59 -8.03 -2.35
CA GLU A 35 -3.98 -8.69 -3.50
C GLU A 35 -2.45 -8.57 -3.50
N ILE A 36 -1.91 -7.43 -3.04
CA ILE A 36 -0.45 -7.21 -2.92
C ILE A 36 0.14 -8.10 -1.83
N TYR A 37 -0.53 -8.21 -0.67
CA TYR A 37 -0.03 -9.00 0.45
C TYR A 37 -0.39 -10.49 0.36
N GLY A 38 -1.40 -10.86 -0.43
CA GLY A 38 -1.85 -12.24 -0.58
C GLY A 38 -2.15 -12.89 0.77
N ASP A 39 -1.60 -14.07 1.03
CA ASP A 39 -1.77 -14.79 2.29
C ASP A 39 -1.31 -13.98 3.52
N TYR A 40 -0.29 -13.13 3.41
CA TYR A 40 0.18 -12.29 4.52
C TYR A 40 -0.88 -11.29 4.98
N TRP A 41 -1.85 -10.97 4.12
CA TRP A 41 -2.99 -10.15 4.49
C TRP A 41 -3.87 -10.86 5.52
N SER A 42 -4.04 -12.17 5.40
CA SER A 42 -4.86 -12.98 6.31
C SER A 42 -4.25 -13.06 7.71
N ASP A 43 -2.93 -13.06 7.81
CA ASP A 43 -2.19 -13.02 9.08
C ASP A 43 -2.23 -11.66 9.79
N GLN A 44 -2.68 -10.57 9.12
CA GLN A 44 -2.77 -9.26 9.76
C GLN A 44 -3.88 -9.22 10.80
N THR A 45 -3.50 -9.08 12.07
CA THR A 45 -4.43 -8.99 13.22
C THR A 45 -5.37 -7.79 13.10
N ASP A 46 -4.89 -6.66 12.55
CA ASP A 46 -5.68 -5.45 12.38
C ASP A 46 -5.52 -4.86 10.97
N LYS A 47 -6.23 -5.49 10.02
CA LYS A 47 -6.26 -5.11 8.59
C LYS A 47 -6.60 -3.64 8.36
N LYS A 48 -7.50 -3.08 9.17
CA LYS A 48 -7.95 -1.68 9.03
C LYS A 48 -6.85 -0.72 9.44
N ARG A 49 -6.15 -0.98 10.54
CA ARG A 49 -5.01 -0.18 10.98
C ARG A 49 -3.85 -0.35 10.01
N PHE A 50 -3.50 -1.57 9.65
CA PHE A 50 -2.44 -1.86 8.69
C PHE A 50 -2.67 -1.14 7.35
N GLY A 51 -3.88 -1.23 6.80
CA GLY A 51 -4.23 -0.55 5.55
C GLY A 51 -4.07 0.96 5.61
N LYS A 52 -4.34 1.61 6.76
CA LYS A 52 -4.08 3.06 6.93
C LYS A 52 -2.59 3.37 6.94
N ILE A 53 -1.80 2.57 7.65
CA ILE A 53 -0.35 2.76 7.77
C ILE A 53 0.31 2.56 6.40
N PHE A 54 -0.06 1.49 5.69
CA PHE A 54 0.41 1.22 4.34
C PHE A 54 0.03 2.35 3.38
N LYS A 55 -1.24 2.78 3.37
CA LYS A 55 -1.66 3.92 2.54
C LYS A 55 -0.86 5.18 2.84
N LYS A 56 -0.58 5.48 4.11
CA LYS A 56 0.28 6.60 4.50
C LYS A 56 1.68 6.44 3.91
N ALA A 57 2.27 5.25 3.94
CA ALA A 57 3.58 4.98 3.35
C ALA A 57 3.58 5.17 1.81
N VAL A 58 2.49 4.81 1.12
CA VAL A 58 2.30 5.08 -0.31
C VAL A 58 2.19 6.60 -0.57
N THR A 59 1.27 7.30 0.12
CA THR A 59 1.03 8.72 -0.12
C THR A 59 2.18 9.63 0.31
N THR A 60 3.05 9.15 1.22
CA THR A 60 4.28 9.86 1.62
C THR A 60 5.47 9.52 0.72
N GLY A 61 5.30 8.66 -0.28
CA GLY A 61 6.36 8.28 -1.22
C GLY A 61 7.45 7.37 -0.63
N ARG A 62 7.20 6.75 0.53
CA ARG A 62 8.12 5.76 1.13
C ARG A 62 8.12 4.44 0.38
N LEU A 63 6.97 4.09 -0.20
CA LEU A 63 6.83 2.93 -1.08
C LEU A 63 6.86 3.41 -2.53
N LYS A 64 7.71 2.77 -3.34
CA LYS A 64 7.90 3.08 -4.75
C LYS A 64 7.08 2.14 -5.60
N ARG A 65 6.78 2.56 -6.83
CA ARG A 65 6.08 1.73 -7.83
C ARG A 65 4.70 1.28 -7.37
N VAL A 66 4.09 2.09 -6.51
CA VAL A 66 2.72 1.94 -6.05
C VAL A 66 2.14 3.33 -5.85
N GLU A 67 0.93 3.53 -6.33
CA GLU A 67 0.20 4.79 -6.16
C GLU A 67 -1.23 4.50 -5.70
N LEU A 68 -1.81 5.40 -4.92
CA LEU A 68 -3.20 5.29 -4.48
C LEU A 68 -4.12 5.90 -5.54
N HIS A 69 -5.02 5.08 -6.07
CA HIS A 69 -6.05 5.49 -7.02
C HIS A 69 -7.44 5.27 -6.44
N VAL A 70 -8.41 6.04 -6.92
CA VAL A 70 -9.83 5.86 -6.57
C VAL A 70 -10.58 5.53 -7.85
N GLU A 71 -11.08 4.30 -7.94
CA GLU A 71 -11.85 3.82 -9.08
C GLU A 71 -13.26 3.46 -8.63
N ASN A 72 -14.29 4.04 -9.28
CA ASN A 72 -15.71 3.82 -8.94
C ASN A 72 -16.04 4.04 -7.44
N GLY A 73 -15.37 5.01 -6.80
CA GLY A 73 -15.52 5.31 -5.38
C GLY A 73 -14.83 4.31 -4.44
N ARG A 74 -13.99 3.40 -4.96
CA ARG A 74 -13.20 2.44 -4.19
C ARG A 74 -11.72 2.76 -4.32
N GLU A 75 -11.01 2.75 -3.20
CA GLU A 75 -9.56 2.93 -3.18
C GLU A 75 -8.86 1.65 -3.66
N VAL A 76 -8.09 1.77 -4.73
CA VAL A 76 -7.23 0.73 -5.33
C VAL A 76 -5.80 1.23 -5.39
N LEU A 77 -4.84 0.33 -5.41
CA LEU A 77 -3.42 0.64 -5.52
C LEU A 77 -2.99 0.31 -6.94
N ALA A 78 -2.49 1.29 -7.69
CA ALA A 78 -1.84 1.01 -8.96
C ALA A 78 -0.41 0.58 -8.65
N SER A 79 -0.08 -0.70 -8.83
CA SER A 79 1.32 -1.12 -8.82
C SER A 79 1.89 -0.88 -10.21
N ASP A 80 2.98 -0.13 -10.23
CA ASP A 80 3.58 0.30 -11.46
C ASP A 80 4.79 -0.55 -11.86
N ARG A 81 4.54 -1.42 -12.83
CA ARG A 81 5.56 -1.99 -13.72
C ARG A 81 5.46 -1.37 -15.13
N GLN A 82 4.61 -0.35 -15.35
CA GLN A 82 4.26 0.20 -16.66
C GLN A 82 4.47 1.73 -16.87
N LEU A 83 4.74 2.56 -15.85
CA LEU A 83 4.99 4.00 -15.97
C LEU A 83 6.31 4.29 -16.68
N GLN A 84 7.13 3.27 -16.96
CA GLN A 84 8.27 3.40 -17.87
C GLN A 84 7.87 3.53 -19.35
N TYR A 85 6.60 3.35 -19.73
CA TYR A 85 6.17 3.34 -21.14
C TYR A 85 5.24 4.49 -21.57
N VAL A 86 4.95 5.49 -20.71
CA VAL A 86 4.04 6.60 -21.07
C VAL A 86 4.74 7.97 -21.14
N VAL A 87 6.06 7.98 -21.34
CA VAL A 87 6.78 9.19 -21.76
C VAL A 87 7.62 8.85 -23.00
N GLY A 88 6.97 8.91 -24.16
CA GLY A 88 7.55 8.78 -25.49
C GLY A 88 6.69 9.51 -26.51
#